data_AF-A0A5E4XXQ7-F1
#
_entry.id   AF-A0A5E4XXQ7-F1
#
_cell.length_a   1.000
_cell.length_b   1.000
_cell.length_c   1.000
_cell.angle_alpha   90.00
_cell.angle_beta   90.00
_cell.angle_gamma   90.00
#
_symmetry.space_group_name_H-M   'P 1'
#
loop_
_entity.id
_entity.type
_entity.pdbx_description
1 polymer ?
#
loop_
_entity_poly.entity_id
_entity_poly.type
_entity_poly.pdbx_seq_one_letter_code
_entity_poly.pdbx_strand_id
1 'polypeptide(L)' 'MSESTSASVEAASKDLFFQQLGALADAMINAHGKEFAMGALILAARFIAEGKPTAMKESEPAG' A
#
# COMPACT_ATOMS: atom_id res chain seq x y z
N MET A 1 -10.97 31.40 9.93
CA MET A 1 -9.71 30.61 9.88
C MET A 1 -9.99 29.17 10.30
N SER A 2 -10.80 28.42 9.55
CA SER A 2 -11.15 27.03 9.89
C SER A 2 -10.80 26.02 8.80
N GLU A 3 -10.43 26.46 7.61
CA GLU A 3 -10.08 25.59 6.48
C GLU A 3 -8.59 25.20 6.44
N SER A 4 -7.70 25.94 7.10
CA SER A 4 -6.26 25.66 7.06
C SER A 4 -5.82 24.50 7.95
N THR A 5 -6.59 24.17 9.00
CA THR A 5 -6.24 23.08 9.93
C THR A 5 -6.64 21.71 9.36
N SER A 6 -7.75 21.60 8.63
CA SER A 6 -8.21 20.33 8.06
C SER A 6 -7.27 19.82 6.95
N ALA A 7 -6.80 20.72 6.08
CA ALA A 7 -5.83 20.37 5.03
C ALA A 7 -4.49 19.87 5.60
N SER A 8 -4.06 20.39 6.75
CA SER A 8 -2.83 19.95 7.44
C SER A 8 -2.97 18.57 8.06
N VAL A 9 -4.12 18.25 8.66
CA VAL A 9 -4.39 16.91 9.22
C VAL A 9 -4.50 15.86 8.13
N GLU A 10 -5.15 16.19 7.01
CA GLU A 10 -5.24 15.32 5.84
C GLU A 10 -3.88 15.04 5.20
N ALA A 11 -3.00 16.05 5.12
CA ALA A 11 -1.63 15.87 4.63
C ALA A 11 -0.83 14.93 5.54
N ALA A 12 -0.90 15.13 6.86
CA ALA A 12 -0.21 14.28 7.83
C ALA A 12 -0.68 12.82 7.78
N SER A 13 -1.98 12.60 7.60
CA SER A 13 -2.55 11.25 7.42
C SER A 13 -1.99 10.56 6.17
N LYS A 14 -1.92 11.28 5.04
CA LYS A 14 -1.37 10.74 3.78
C LYS A 14 0.11 10.39 3.91
N ASP A 15 0.90 11.24 4.57
CA ASP A 15 2.32 10.99 4.79
C ASP A 15 2.58 9.71 5.60
N LEU A 16 1.73 9.40 6.59
CA LEU A 16 1.82 8.14 7.35
C LEU A 16 1.61 6.91 6.45
N PHE A 17 0.66 6.96 5.52
CA PHE A 17 0.45 5.87 4.56
C PHE A 17 1.65 5.71 3.63
N PHE A 18 2.25 6.81 3.16
CA PHE A 18 3.48 6.74 2.35
C PHE A 18 4.65 6.13 3.13
N GLN A 19 4.81 6.48 4.41
CA GLN A 19 5.83 5.87 5.27
C GLN A 19 5.62 4.37 5.45
N GLN A 20 4.38 3.94 5.74
CA GLN A 20 4.06 2.52 5.87
C GLN A 20 4.26 1.75 4.56
N LEU A 21 3.89 2.34 3.42
CA LEU A 21 4.10 1.73 2.12
C LEU A 21 5.59 1.56 1.80
N GLY A 22 6.42 2.56 2.14
CA GLY A 22 7.87 2.48 2.02
C GLY A 22 8.47 1.36 2.88
N ALA A 23 8.09 1.30 4.15
CA ALA A 23 8.55 0.25 5.07
C ALA A 23 8.15 -1.16 4.58
N LEU A 24 6.95 -1.31 4.02
CA LEU A 24 6.50 -2.58 3.43
C LEU A 24 7.32 -2.93 2.18
N ALA A 25 7.58 -1.95 1.30
CA ALA A 25 8.42 -2.15 0.12
C ALA A 25 9.83 -2.62 0.52
N ASP A 26 10.45 -1.98 1.51
CA ASP A 26 11.77 -2.38 2.03
C ASP A 26 11.76 -3.81 2.60
N ALA A 27 10.71 -4.19 3.34
CA ALA A 27 10.56 -5.55 3.84
C ALA A 27 10.46 -6.57 2.69
N MET A 28 9.70 -6.26 1.63
CA MET A 28 9.60 -7.13 0.45
C MET A 28 10.92 -7.23 -0.33
N ILE A 29 11.65 -6.12 -0.46
CA ILE A 29 12.97 -6.09 -1.10
C ILE A 29 13.95 -6.98 -0.33
N ASN A 30 13.98 -6.84 0.99
CA ASN A 30 14.88 -7.63 1.84
C ASN A 30 14.57 -9.13 1.81
N ALA A 31 13.29 -9.51 1.71
CA ALA A 31 12.88 -10.91 1.68
C ALA A 31 12.98 -11.58 0.30
N HIS A 32 12.68 -10.85 -0.77
CA HIS A 32 12.44 -11.44 -2.11
C HIS A 32 13.10 -10.70 -3.27
N GLY A 33 13.77 -9.57 -3.02
CA GLY A 33 14.43 -8.76 -4.04
C GLY A 33 13.56 -7.64 -4.59
N LYS A 34 14.23 -6.68 -5.25
CA LYS A 34 13.63 -5.43 -5.72
C LYS A 34 12.60 -5.64 -6.83
N GLU A 35 12.87 -6.55 -7.74
CA GLU A 35 12.02 -6.86 -8.88
C GLU A 35 10.66 -7.42 -8.42
N PHE A 36 10.68 -8.29 -7.41
CA PHE A 36 9.47 -8.80 -6.78
C PHE A 36 8.66 -7.68 -6.12
N ALA A 37 9.30 -6.89 -5.26
CA ALA A 37 8.63 -5.80 -4.55
C ALA A 37 7.96 -4.81 -5.51
N MET A 38 8.68 -4.38 -6.55
CA MET A 38 8.16 -3.49 -7.57
C MET A 38 6.97 -4.11 -8.32
N GLY A 39 7.08 -5.37 -8.76
CA GLY A 39 6.02 -6.06 -9.49
C GLY A 39 4.73 -6.20 -8.67
N ALA A 40 4.85 -6.57 -7.39
CA ALA A 40 3.72 -6.71 -6.48
C ALA A 40 3.03 -5.37 -6.18
N LEU A 41 3.79 -4.29 -6.00
CA LEU A 41 3.23 -2.94 -5.80
C LEU A 41 2.50 -2.43 -7.06
N ILE A 42 3.06 -2.68 -8.25
CA ILE A 42 2.39 -2.36 -9.53
C ILE A 42 1.10 -3.15 -9.67
N LEU A 43 1.10 -4.44 -9.30
CA LEU A 43 -0.10 -5.28 -9.35
C LEU A 43 -1.18 -4.78 -8.39
N ALA A 44 -0.80 -4.42 -7.16
CA ALA A 44 -1.72 -3.83 -6.18
C ALA A 44 -2.33 -2.51 -6.71
N ALA A 45 -1.52 -1.62 -7.28
CA ALA A 45 -1.99 -0.40 -7.91
C ALA A 45 -2.97 -0.68 -9.07
N ARG A 46 -2.69 -1.72 -9.88
CA ARG A 46 -3.58 -2.15 -10.96
C ARG A 46 -4.93 -2.64 -10.41
N PHE A 47 -4.95 -3.43 -9.34
CA PHE A 47 -6.21 -3.90 -8.74
C PHE A 47 -7.05 -2.73 -8.22
N ILE A 48 -6.42 -1.72 -7.63
CA ILE A 48 -7.11 -0.48 -7.23
C ILE A 48 -7.73 0.20 -8.46
N ALA A 49 -6.96 0.37 -9.54
CA ALA A 49 -7.43 0.99 -10.77
C ALA A 49 -8.57 0.19 -11.45
N GLU A 50 -8.55 -1.13 -11.36
CA GLU A 50 -9.57 -2.03 -11.88
C GLU A 50 -10.78 -2.22 -10.95
N GLY A 51 -10.77 -1.62 -9.75
CA GLY A 51 -11.82 -1.79 -8.74
C GLY A 51 -11.91 -3.21 -8.17
N LYS A 52 -10.83 -3.99 -8.24
CA LYS A 52 -10.76 -5.37 -7.74
C LYS A 52 -10.44 -5.39 -6.24
N PRO A 53 -10.83 -6.45 -5.51
CA PRO A 53 -10.41 -6.65 -4.13
C PRO A 53 -8.89 -6.64 -4.00
N THR A 54 -8.35 -5.78 -3.14
CA THR A 54 -6.91 -5.64 -2.89
C THR A 54 -6.38 -6.66 -1.87
N ALA A 55 -7.26 -7.22 -1.05
CA ALA A 55 -6.97 -8.41 -0.27
C ALA A 55 -7.16 -9.64 -1.16
N MET A 56 -6.06 -10.26 -1.59
CA MET A 56 -6.14 -11.65 -2.04
C MET A 56 -6.60 -12.46 -0.83
N LYS A 57 -7.84 -12.95 -0.87
CA LYS A 57 -8.41 -13.77 0.19
C LYS A 57 -7.40 -14.88 0.49
N GLU A 58 -6.96 -14.95 1.74
CA GLU A 58 -6.18 -16.04 2.29
C GLU A 58 -6.80 -17.33 1.76
N SER A 59 -6.02 -18.11 0.99
CA SER A 59 -6.49 -19.40 0.49
C SER A 59 -6.88 -20.22 1.72
N GLU A 60 -8.19 -20.45 1.89
CA GLU A 60 -8.72 -21.41 2.85
C GLU A 60 -7.86 -22.68 2.75
N PRO A 61 -7.30 -23.21 3.84
CA PRO A 61 -6.58 -24.47 3.77
C PRO A 61 -7.59 -25.51 3.29
N ALA A 62 -7.35 -26.08 2.11
CA ALA A 62 -8.11 -27.22 1.64
C ALA A 62 -8.01 -28.30 2.72
N GLY A 63 -9.15 -28.59 3.36
CA GLY A 63 -9.28 -29.64 4.37
C GLY A 63 -9.07 -31.04 3.80
#